data_AF-A0A973H3P0-F1
#
_entry.id   AF-A0A973H3P0-F1
#
_cell.length_a   1.000
_cell.length_b   1.000
_cell.length_c   1.000
_cell.angle_alpha   90.00
_cell.angle_beta   90.00
_cell.angle_gamma   90.00
#
_symmetry.space_group_name_H-M   'P 1'
#
loop_
_entity.id
_entity.type
_entity.pdbx_description
1 polymer ?
#
loop_
_entity_poly.entity_id
_entity_poly.type
_entity_poly.pdbx_seq_one_letter_code
_entity_poly.pdbx_strand_id
1 'polypeptide(L)' 'MAQSFPDYSFTRTGLYGEVTRRAVLVAWRFSGTHAGTGRRVEFHGDDRLELGEDGLITAYRCLYDNSFVVKQIKGRTAGA' A
#
# COMPACT_ATOMS: atom_id res chain seq x y z
N MET A 1 -2.94 -9.61 3.66
CA MET A 1 -2.88 -9.29 2.21
C MET A 1 -2.85 -10.53 1.34
N ALA A 2 -1.87 -11.44 1.47
CA ALA A 2 -1.73 -12.61 0.60
C ALA A 2 -2.98 -13.49 0.45
N GLN A 3 -3.78 -13.68 1.51
CA GLN A 3 -5.04 -14.43 1.42
C GLN A 3 -6.14 -13.67 0.66
N SER A 4 -6.20 -12.35 0.80
CA SER A 4 -7.25 -11.52 0.19
C SER A 4 -6.95 -11.14 -1.25
N PHE A 5 -5.67 -11.14 -1.63
CA PHE A 5 -5.17 -10.80 -2.96
C PHE A 5 -4.03 -11.78 -3.30
N PRO A 6 -4.30 -13.00 -3.79
CA PRO A 6 -3.28 -14.02 -3.99
C PRO A 6 -2.26 -13.67 -5.08
N ASP A 7 -2.65 -12.80 -6.02
CA ASP A 7 -1.85 -12.30 -7.15
C ASP A 7 -1.29 -10.89 -6.90
N TYR A 8 -1.21 -10.47 -5.64
CA TYR A 8 -0.80 -9.10 -5.33
C TYR A 8 0.64 -8.80 -5.76
N SER A 9 0.86 -7.55 -6.17
CA SER A 9 2.18 -7.01 -6.45
C SER A 9 2.31 -5.61 -5.89
N PHE A 10 3.49 -5.30 -5.36
CA PHE A 10 3.93 -3.97 -4.97
C PHE A 10 5.07 -3.52 -5.87
N THR A 11 4.87 -2.42 -6.56
CA THR A 11 5.92 -1.77 -7.36
C THR A 11 6.38 -0.52 -6.63
N ARG A 12 7.66 -0.47 -6.23
CA ARG A 12 8.26 0.76 -5.69
C ARG A 12 8.29 1.82 -6.77
N THR A 13 7.67 2.97 -6.51
CA THR A 13 7.63 4.13 -7.41
C THR A 13 8.59 5.23 -6.97
N GLY A 14 8.98 5.26 -5.70
CA GLY A 14 9.93 6.23 -5.16
C GLY A 14 10.60 5.76 -3.87
N LEU A 15 11.77 6.34 -3.58
CA LEU A 15 12.51 6.16 -2.34
C LEU A 15 13.14 7.50 -1.96
N TYR A 16 12.78 8.02 -0.80
CA TYR A 16 13.15 9.36 -0.35
C TYR A 16 13.72 9.26 1.06
N GLY A 17 14.87 9.88 1.30
CA GLY A 17 15.39 10.07 2.66
C GLY A 17 14.77 11.29 3.31
N GLU A 18 14.29 11.18 4.55
CA GLU A 18 13.87 12.35 5.31
C GLU A 18 15.09 13.11 5.84
N VAL A 19 15.08 14.44 5.73
CA VAL A 19 16.22 15.30 6.13
C VAL A 19 16.14 15.78 7.59
N THR A 20 14.98 15.61 8.23
CA THR A 20 14.74 16.11 9.61
C THR A 20 14.64 14.99 10.65
N ARG A 21 14.63 13.73 10.23
CA ARG A 21 14.56 12.54 11.10
C ARG A 21 15.24 11.36 10.41
N ARG A 22 15.66 10.35 11.19
CA ARG A 22 16.17 9.08 10.65
C ARG A 22 15.01 8.24 10.12
N ALA A 23 14.55 8.55 8.92
CA ALA A 23 13.51 7.80 8.26
C ALA A 23 13.68 7.80 6.75
N VAL A 24 13.09 6.80 6.12
CA VAL A 24 12.91 6.74 4.68
C VAL A 24 11.42 6.63 4.35
N LEU A 25 11.02 7.31 3.29
CA LEU A 25 9.70 7.20 2.69
C LEU A 25 9.81 6.37 1.41
N VAL A 26 9.03 5.30 1.33
CA VAL A 26 8.94 4.42 0.17
C VAL A 26 7.57 4.63 -0.46
N ALA A 27 7.54 5.27 -1.62
CA ALA A 27 6.31 5.37 -2.41
C ALA A 27 6.14 4.10 -3.23
N TRP A 28 4.92 3.57 -3.29
CA TRP A 28 4.61 2.33 -3.97
C TRP A 28 3.25 2.35 -4.65
N ARG A 29 3.09 1.45 -5.63
CA ARG A 29 1.81 1.11 -6.24
C ARG A 29 1.49 -0.34 -5.96
N PHE A 30 0.30 -0.59 -5.45
CA PHE A 30 -0.27 -1.91 -5.27
C PHE A 30 -1.15 -2.28 -6.46
N SER A 31 -1.14 -3.55 -6.78
CA SER A 31 -2.16 -4.13 -7.63
C SER A 31 -2.48 -5.56 -7.20
N GLY A 32 -3.75 -5.94 -7.18
CA GLY A 32 -4.17 -7.31 -6.85
C GLY A 32 -5.63 -7.58 -7.24
N THR A 33 -5.98 -8.84 -7.39
CA THR A 33 -7.36 -9.31 -7.58
C THR A 33 -7.93 -9.76 -6.25
N HIS A 34 -9.02 -9.13 -5.80
CA HIS A 34 -9.62 -9.46 -4.52
C HIS A 34 -10.29 -10.84 -4.57
N ALA A 35 -9.80 -11.81 -3.80
CA ALA A 35 -10.24 -13.20 -3.84
C ALA A 35 -11.75 -13.37 -3.62
N GLY A 36 -12.35 -12.56 -2.74
CA GLY A 36 -13.79 -12.67 -2.42
C GLY A 36 -14.73 -12.08 -3.47
N THR A 37 -14.24 -11.19 -4.36
CA THR A 37 -15.11 -10.52 -5.36
C THR A 37 -14.64 -10.70 -6.79
N GLY A 38 -13.44 -11.24 -7.02
CA GLY A 38 -12.80 -11.34 -8.33
C GLY A 38 -12.40 -9.99 -8.94
N ARG A 39 -12.51 -8.89 -8.19
CA ARG A 39 -12.32 -7.54 -8.74
C ARG A 39 -10.86 -7.11 -8.62
N ARG A 40 -10.33 -6.59 -9.72
CA ARG A 40 -9.01 -5.97 -9.77
C ARG A 40 -9.03 -4.67 -8.97
N VAL A 41 -8.06 -4.52 -8.08
CA VAL A 41 -7.86 -3.35 -7.23
C VAL A 41 -6.47 -2.81 -7.48
N GLU A 42 -6.39 -1.51 -7.74
CA GLU A 42 -5.13 -0.79 -7.92
C GLU A 42 -5.14 0.49 -7.09
N PHE A 43 -4.08 0.72 -6.33
CA PHE A 43 -3.94 1.94 -5.54
C PHE A 43 -2.47 2.21 -5.29
N HIS A 44 -2.17 3.38 -4.75
CA HIS A 44 -0.83 3.74 -4.32
C HIS A 44 -0.85 4.07 -2.83
N GLY A 45 0.34 4.10 -2.26
CA GLY A 45 0.53 4.52 -0.89
C GLY A 45 2.01 4.77 -0.61
N ASP A 46 2.25 5.18 0.62
CA ASP A 46 3.58 5.56 1.09
C ASP A 46 3.84 4.84 2.42
N ASP A 47 5.00 4.24 2.51
CA ASP A 47 5.50 3.63 3.73
C ASP A 47 6.56 4.53 4.34
N ARG A 48 6.36 4.93 5.59
CA ARG A 48 7.41 5.57 6.40
C ARG A 48 8.06 4.54 7.31
N LEU A 49 9.37 4.41 7.16
CA LEU A 49 10.24 3.55 7.95
C LEU A 49 11.14 4.42 8.81
N GLU A 50 10.91 4.46 10.12
CA GLU A 50 11.82 5.12 11.07
C GLU A 50 12.94 4.14 11.44
N LEU A 51 14.18 4.62 11.44
CA LEU A 51 15.39 3.83 11.59
C LEU A 51 16.08 4.15 12.92
N GLY A 52 16.45 3.11 13.65
CA GLY A 52 17.25 3.18 14.87
C GLY A 52 18.72 3.53 14.58
N GLU A 53 19.50 3.72 15.64
CA GLU A 53 20.93 3.99 15.49
C GLU A 53 21.72 2.80 14.96
N ASP A 54 21.21 1.59 15.19
CA ASP A 54 21.69 0.33 14.66
C ASP A 54 21.31 0.08 13.19
N GLY A 55 20.57 1.02 12.57
CA GLY A 55 20.08 0.91 11.20
C GLY A 55 18.87 0.01 11.04
N LEU A 56 18.29 -0.52 12.13
CA LEU A 56 17.10 -1.36 12.08
C LEU A 56 15.83 -0.51 12.03
N ILE A 57 14.77 -1.05 11.42
CA ILE A 57 13.45 -0.40 11.40
C ILE A 57 12.87 -0.46 12.82
N THR A 58 12.63 0.69 13.43
CA THR A 58 12.05 0.82 14.77
C THR A 58 10.56 1.15 14.72
N ALA A 59 10.10 1.81 13.66
CA ALA A 59 8.67 2.03 13.42
C ALA A 59 8.32 1.96 11.93
N TYR A 60 7.15 1.40 11.65
CA TYR A 60 6.57 1.30 10.31
C TYR A 60 5.19 1.95 10.29
N ARG A 61 4.94 2.83 9.32
CA ARG A 61 3.62 3.42 9.07
C ARG A 61 3.31 3.35 7.58
N CYS A 62 2.25 2.63 7.25
CA CYS A 62 1.72 2.53 5.90
C CYS A 62 0.55 3.50 5.73
N LEU A 63 0.59 4.34 4.71
CA LEU A 63 -0.45 5.32 4.40
C LEU A 63 -1.01 5.05 3.00
N TYR A 64 -2.33 4.92 2.90
CA TYR A 64 -3.05 4.75 1.64
C TYR A 64 -4.52 5.17 1.81
N ASP A 65 -5.20 5.46 0.70
CA ASP A 65 -6.63 5.77 0.73
C ASP A 65 -7.47 4.49 0.89
N ASN A 66 -7.82 4.16 2.13
CA ASN A 66 -8.68 3.02 2.42
C ASN A 66 -10.06 3.14 1.77
N SER A 67 -10.64 4.35 1.72
CA SER A 67 -11.97 4.57 1.16
C SER A 67 -12.00 4.26 -0.33
N PHE A 68 -10.92 4.58 -1.04
CA PHE A 68 -10.73 4.26 -2.45
C PHE A 68 -10.62 2.75 -2.67
N VAL A 69 -9.84 2.05 -1.85
CA VAL A 69 -9.74 0.57 -1.89
C VAL A 69 -11.11 -0.08 -1.66
N VAL A 70 -11.85 0.37 -0.64
CA VAL A 70 -13.17 -0.19 -0.32
C VAL A 70 -14.16 0.01 -1.46
N LYS A 71 -14.16 1.18 -2.12
CA LYS A 71 -14.99 1.42 -3.32
C LYS A 71 -14.62 0.47 -4.46
N GLN A 72 -13.33 0.21 -4.66
CA GLN A 72 -12.86 -0.74 -5.66
C GLN A 72 -13.19 -2.20 -5.34
N ILE A 73 -13.34 -2.59 -4.07
CA ILE A 73 -13.75 -3.95 -3.70
C ILE A 73 -15.27 -4.11 -3.84
N LYS A 74 -16.04 -3.18 -3.26
CA LYS A 74 -17.52 -3.26 -3.20
C LYS A 74 -18.18 -3.01 -4.55
N GLY A 75 -17.64 -2.09 -5.32
CA GLY A 75 -18.13 -1.77 -6.64
C GLY A 75 -19.33 -0.87 -6.60
N ARG A 76 -19.43 -0.02 -7.61
CA ARG A 76 -20.68 0.63 -7.92
C ARG A 76 -21.50 -0.45 -8.62
N THR A 77 -22.64 -0.83 -8.07
CA THR A 77 -23.64 -1.63 -8.78
C THR A 77 -23.93 -0.87 -10.08
N ALA A 78 -23.42 -1.36 -11.21
CA ALA A 78 -23.97 -0.96 -12.50
C ALA A 78 -25.38 -1.52 -12.47
N GLY A 79 -26.37 -0.65 -12.31
CA GLY A 79 -27.78 -1.03 -12.30
C GLY A 79 -28.09 -1.81 -13.56
N ALA A 80 -28.72 -2.97 -13.34
CA ALA A 80 -29.46 -3.71 -14.35
C ALA A 80 -30.67 -2.89 -14.84
#